data_AF-A0A661V949-F1
#
_entry.id   AF-A0A661V949-F1
#
_cell.length_a   1.000
_cell.length_b   1.000
_cell.length_c   1.000
_cell.angle_alpha   90.00
_cell.angle_beta   90.00
_cell.angle_gamma   90.00
#
_symmetry.space_group_name_H-M   'P 1'
#
loop_
_entity.id
_entity.type
_entity.pdbx_description
1 polymer ?
#
loop_
_entity_poly.entity_id
_entity_poly.type
_entity_poly.pdbx_seq_one_letter_code
_entity_poly.pdbx_strand_id
1 'polypeptide(L)'
;MKYPQTNVTTITGPYYRAMSDDQCRILHCASLEVLERTGVFVNYQPALDLLKKAGCLVQDNHVRFPTHLVEWALRTAPSRIMMYNRYGEPVMPLGDRISTYGTGSDCLYILDHRTGERRKAVLQDVVDGIRVADAMPHVDFIMSMFLPSDAPVAAEVRQMEVMLTYSAKPICFVTYEWEGTPEVIEMAEVAMGGADILRINPSVICYLNPTSSFVHNEAALRKLFYCAEKRLPFIYLPDILRGMTGPITREGAMACHNGGVLVGLVISQLVNEGAPIIISSARPSHLDMKTMVAPYATGPGGFGGLDINHYYNLPVFSTGGASDSKLLDEQCIFEGTLTLYGSTLAGGNMIHDMGYMESGLMGSLELVVIQDEIVSIIKAGTTKGLEFNEENLALDLVHKHALSGDFLGTKHTVRHVREGWQPRLVDRQNYEGWKASGRTSMRERARAKIDEILAEEPRHVLPPDVEKQIKAIANRAVAAQTG
;
A
#
# COMPACT_ATOMS: atom_id res chain seq x y z
N MET A 1 17.45 17.41 17.57
CA MET A 1 17.35 15.95 17.73
C MET A 1 18.71 15.41 18.13
N LYS A 2 18.80 14.60 19.19
CA LYS A 2 20.08 14.03 19.63
C LYS A 2 20.52 12.93 18.66
N TYR A 3 21.50 13.23 17.82
CA TYR A 3 22.43 12.23 17.29
C TYR A 3 23.83 12.64 17.74
N PRO A 4 24.56 11.73 18.38
CA PRO A 4 25.45 10.91 17.58
C PRO A 4 25.37 9.42 17.95
N GLN A 5 25.20 8.58 16.94
CA GLN A 5 25.72 7.22 16.97
C GLN A 5 26.72 7.10 15.82
N THR A 6 27.99 7.30 16.12
CA THR A 6 29.09 7.05 15.19
C THR A 6 29.41 5.55 15.21
N ASN A 7 29.37 4.91 14.04
CA ASN A 7 29.69 3.50 13.77
C ASN A 7 28.69 2.46 14.30
N VAL A 8 27.40 2.57 13.98
CA VAL A 8 26.46 1.46 14.17
C VAL A 8 25.82 1.09 12.84
N THR A 9 26.27 -0.04 12.28
CA THR A 9 25.49 -0.78 11.28
C THR A 9 24.67 -1.81 12.06
N THR A 10 23.50 -1.43 12.54
CA THR A 10 22.55 -2.39 13.10
C THR A 10 21.75 -2.98 11.95
N ILE A 11 22.02 -4.23 11.62
CA ILE A 11 21.09 -5.03 10.82
C ILE A 11 19.89 -5.31 11.73
N THR A 12 18.84 -4.51 11.61
CA THR A 12 17.61 -4.66 12.42
C THR A 12 16.73 -5.82 11.95
N GLY A 13 17.01 -6.37 10.76
CA GLY A 13 16.39 -7.57 10.21
C GLY A 13 17.00 -8.00 8.86
N PRO A 14 16.63 -9.18 8.35
CA PRO A 14 17.07 -9.66 7.05
C PRO A 14 16.48 -8.80 5.91
N TYR A 15 17.32 -8.40 4.96
CA TYR A 15 16.88 -7.77 3.71
C TYR A 15 17.01 -8.75 2.55
N TYR A 16 15.96 -8.83 1.74
CA TYR A 16 15.99 -9.52 0.47
C TYR A 16 16.32 -8.53 -0.65
N ARG A 17 17.21 -8.95 -1.56
CA ARG A 17 17.49 -8.30 -2.84
C ARG A 17 17.42 -9.34 -3.94
N ALA A 18 16.66 -9.05 -4.99
CA ALA A 18 16.62 -9.84 -6.21
C ALA A 18 17.61 -9.34 -7.28
N MET A 19 17.99 -8.05 -7.22
CA MET A 19 18.90 -7.40 -8.16
C MET A 19 20.09 -6.75 -7.46
N SER A 20 21.29 -6.94 -8.01
CA SER A 20 22.48 -6.16 -7.66
C SER A 20 22.40 -4.73 -8.20
N ASP A 21 23.28 -3.84 -7.73
CA ASP A 21 23.35 -2.46 -8.23
C ASP A 21 23.66 -2.40 -9.74
N ASP A 22 24.49 -3.33 -10.24
CA ASP A 22 24.76 -3.47 -11.68
C ASP A 22 23.53 -3.88 -12.47
N GLN A 23 22.71 -4.80 -11.94
CA GLN A 23 21.46 -5.21 -12.57
C GLN A 23 20.44 -4.07 -12.55
N CYS A 24 20.33 -3.32 -11.45
CA CYS A 24 19.52 -2.11 -11.37
C CYS A 24 19.97 -1.06 -12.41
N ARG A 25 21.28 -0.86 -12.56
CA ARG A 25 21.84 0.05 -13.57
C ARG A 25 21.50 -0.41 -14.99
N ILE A 26 21.61 -1.71 -15.30
CA ILE A 26 21.23 -2.26 -16.61
C ILE A 26 19.74 -2.00 -16.87
N LEU A 27 18.88 -2.27 -15.89
CA LEU A 27 17.44 -2.03 -15.98
C LEU A 27 17.13 -0.54 -16.20
N HIS A 28 17.78 0.35 -15.45
CA HIS A 28 17.65 1.78 -15.61
C HIS A 28 18.04 2.24 -17.03
N CYS A 29 19.22 1.83 -17.51
CA CYS A 29 19.65 2.14 -18.87
C CYS A 29 18.69 1.61 -19.94
N ALA A 30 18.14 0.40 -19.74
CA ALA A 30 17.13 -0.15 -20.65
C ALA A 30 15.83 0.66 -20.64
N SER A 31 15.38 1.15 -19.48
CA SER A 31 14.23 2.06 -19.40
C SER A 31 14.50 3.39 -20.10
N LEU A 32 15.70 3.95 -19.96
CA LEU A 32 16.11 5.17 -20.66
C LEU A 32 16.12 4.98 -22.18
N GLU A 33 16.68 3.86 -22.65
CA GLU A 33 16.68 3.49 -24.08
C GLU A 33 15.25 3.40 -24.64
N VAL A 34 14.32 2.80 -23.88
CA VAL A 34 12.89 2.75 -24.24
C VAL A 34 12.31 4.16 -24.36
N LEU A 35 12.55 5.04 -23.39
CA LEU A 35 11.99 6.40 -23.42
C LEU A 35 12.62 7.30 -24.50
N GLU A 36 13.90 7.15 -24.77
CA GLU A 36 14.63 7.97 -25.75
C GLU A 36 14.34 7.51 -27.19
N ARG A 37 14.35 6.21 -27.46
CA ARG A 37 14.19 5.67 -28.83
C ARG A 37 12.76 5.34 -29.20
N THR A 38 12.00 4.75 -28.27
CA THR A 38 10.61 4.36 -28.51
C THR A 38 9.68 5.50 -28.14
N GLY A 39 9.78 6.05 -26.93
CA GLY A 39 8.88 7.06 -26.40
C GLY A 39 7.53 6.49 -25.94
N VAL A 40 6.61 7.38 -25.57
CA VAL A 40 5.25 7.06 -25.08
C VAL A 40 4.21 8.00 -25.70
N PHE A 41 2.93 7.66 -25.56
CA PHE A 41 1.82 8.55 -25.88
C PHE A 41 1.34 9.30 -24.63
N VAL A 42 1.25 10.62 -24.73
CA VAL A 42 0.80 11.53 -23.67
C VAL A 42 -0.47 12.22 -24.14
N ASN A 43 -1.61 11.85 -23.57
CA ASN A 43 -2.92 12.32 -24.00
C ASN A 43 -3.43 13.44 -23.10
N TYR A 44 -2.65 14.52 -22.95
CA TYR A 44 -3.07 15.72 -22.24
C TYR A 44 -2.28 16.94 -22.74
N GLN A 45 -2.97 17.91 -23.33
CA GLN A 45 -2.31 19.02 -24.02
C GLN A 45 -1.36 19.83 -23.10
N PRO A 46 -1.73 20.20 -21.86
CA PRO A 46 -0.81 20.88 -20.95
C PRO A 46 0.47 20.09 -20.63
N ALA A 47 0.39 18.74 -20.58
CA ALA A 47 1.58 17.92 -20.41
C ALA A 47 2.47 17.93 -21.65
N LEU A 48 1.89 17.87 -22.86
CA LEU A 48 2.63 17.96 -24.12
C LEU A 48 3.39 19.30 -24.23
N ASP A 49 2.71 20.40 -23.91
CA ASP A 49 3.29 21.74 -23.95
C ASP A 49 4.47 21.88 -22.95
N LEU A 50 4.27 21.35 -21.73
CA LEU A 50 5.28 21.32 -20.68
C LEU A 50 6.51 20.50 -21.09
N LEU A 51 6.30 19.29 -21.63
CA LEU A 51 7.36 18.39 -22.06
C LEU A 51 8.14 18.96 -23.25
N LYS A 52 7.45 19.57 -24.22
CA LYS A 52 8.09 20.24 -25.36
C LYS A 52 8.98 21.40 -24.89
N LYS A 53 8.48 22.21 -23.95
CA LYS A 53 9.27 23.31 -23.35
C LYS A 53 10.49 22.79 -22.57
N ALA A 54 10.38 21.63 -21.95
CA ALA A 54 11.46 20.97 -21.21
C ALA A 54 12.50 20.27 -22.12
N GLY A 55 12.30 20.28 -23.44
CA GLY A 55 13.25 19.70 -24.41
C GLY A 55 12.97 18.26 -24.83
N CYS A 56 11.80 17.71 -24.51
CA CYS A 56 11.36 16.44 -25.10
C CYS A 56 11.05 16.59 -26.59
N LEU A 57 11.30 15.53 -27.36
CA LEU A 57 10.85 15.44 -28.75
C LEU A 57 9.37 15.08 -28.76
N VAL A 58 8.52 16.03 -29.17
CA VAL A 58 7.06 15.87 -29.22
C VAL A 58 6.60 15.92 -30.68
N GLN A 59 5.93 14.85 -31.12
CA GLN A 59 5.27 14.73 -32.42
C GLN A 59 3.82 14.32 -32.18
N ASP A 60 2.88 15.25 -32.37
CA ASP A 60 1.49 15.09 -31.94
C ASP A 60 1.41 14.74 -30.44
N ASN A 61 0.87 13.58 -30.08
CA ASN A 61 0.83 13.07 -28.71
C ASN A 61 1.96 12.08 -28.40
N HIS A 62 2.86 11.80 -29.34
CA HIS A 62 4.02 10.93 -29.14
C HIS A 62 5.21 11.72 -28.60
N VAL A 63 5.79 11.25 -27.49
CA VAL A 63 6.86 11.94 -26.76
C VAL A 63 8.04 11.02 -26.52
N ARG A 64 9.24 11.50 -26.86
CA ARG A 64 10.52 10.88 -26.49
C ARG A 64 11.27 11.77 -25.51
N PHE A 65 11.86 11.13 -24.49
CA PHE A 65 12.45 11.81 -23.35
C PHE A 65 13.96 11.72 -23.42
N PRO A 66 14.69 12.86 -23.32
CA PRO A 66 16.14 12.82 -23.23
C PRO A 66 16.57 12.34 -21.84
N THR A 67 17.63 11.53 -21.77
CA THR A 67 18.11 10.90 -20.52
C THR A 67 18.35 11.90 -19.39
N HIS A 68 18.97 13.05 -19.69
CA HIS A 68 19.35 14.04 -18.67
C HIS A 68 18.14 14.60 -17.91
N LEU A 69 16.95 14.63 -18.53
CA LEU A 69 15.73 15.12 -17.90
C LEU A 69 15.18 14.11 -16.88
N VAL A 70 15.27 12.81 -17.20
CA VAL A 70 14.93 11.73 -16.27
C VAL A 70 15.87 11.76 -15.05
N GLU A 71 17.17 11.90 -15.30
CA GLU A 71 18.19 12.00 -14.26
C GLU A 71 17.99 13.23 -13.36
N TRP A 72 17.57 14.36 -13.94
CA TRP A 72 17.19 15.54 -13.16
C TRP A 72 15.99 15.25 -12.25
N ALA A 73 14.93 14.65 -12.78
CA ALA A 73 13.73 14.37 -12.01
C ALA A 73 13.98 13.38 -10.85
N LEU A 74 14.86 12.41 -11.06
CA LEU A 74 15.30 11.49 -9.99
C LEU A 74 16.02 12.21 -8.84
N ARG A 75 16.75 13.29 -9.13
CA ARG A 75 17.46 14.08 -8.10
C ARG A 75 16.57 15.03 -7.33
N THR A 76 15.50 15.54 -7.95
CA THR A 76 14.63 16.55 -7.35
C THR A 76 13.46 15.95 -6.58
N ALA A 77 13.03 14.74 -6.93
CA ALA A 77 11.98 14.04 -6.21
C ALA A 77 12.40 13.70 -4.76
N PRO A 78 11.51 13.86 -3.77
CA PRO A 78 11.84 13.62 -2.37
C PRO A 78 12.02 12.11 -2.10
N SER A 79 13.15 11.75 -1.48
CA SER A 79 13.44 10.35 -1.11
C SER A 79 12.62 9.84 0.08
N ARG A 80 11.94 10.74 0.80
CA ARG A 80 11.11 10.43 1.97
C ARG A 80 9.86 11.28 1.98
N ILE A 81 8.74 10.67 2.35
CA ILE A 81 7.44 11.32 2.52
C ILE A 81 6.91 10.91 3.90
N MET A 82 6.63 11.88 4.77
CA MET A 82 5.98 11.60 6.06
C MET A 82 4.48 11.82 5.92
N MET A 83 3.70 10.80 6.24
CA MET A 83 2.25 10.87 6.26
C MET A 83 1.73 11.01 7.68
N TYR A 84 0.64 11.76 7.81
CA TYR A 84 0.04 12.16 9.07
C TYR A 84 -1.37 11.60 9.22
N ASN A 85 -1.78 11.33 10.45
CA ASN A 85 -3.18 11.04 10.73
C ASN A 85 -4.02 12.33 10.70
N ARG A 86 -5.36 12.22 10.77
CA ARG A 86 -6.26 13.40 10.78
C ARG A 86 -5.97 14.37 11.93
N TYR A 87 -5.35 13.90 13.02
CA TYR A 87 -5.01 14.72 14.17
C TYR A 87 -3.68 15.48 14.02
N GLY A 88 -2.98 15.31 12.89
CA GLY A 88 -1.72 15.99 12.60
C GLY A 88 -0.49 15.32 13.23
N GLU A 89 -0.59 14.06 13.65
CA GLU A 89 0.54 13.29 14.17
C GLU A 89 1.24 12.53 13.04
N PRO A 90 2.60 12.53 12.99
CA PRO A 90 3.34 11.77 11.99
C PRO A 90 3.26 10.28 12.32
N VAL A 91 2.65 9.48 11.44
CA VAL A 91 2.34 8.08 11.70
C VAL A 91 2.91 7.10 10.68
N MET A 92 3.17 7.56 9.44
CA MET A 92 3.55 6.67 8.35
C MET A 92 4.71 7.27 7.54
N PRO A 93 5.97 6.98 7.94
CA PRO A 93 7.14 7.36 7.14
C PRO A 93 7.27 6.45 5.91
N LEU A 94 7.34 7.06 4.74
CA LEU A 94 7.60 6.39 3.47
C LEU A 94 9.02 6.73 2.99
N GLY A 95 9.75 5.71 2.55
CA GLY A 95 11.15 5.80 2.15
C GLY A 95 12.03 4.88 2.99
N ASP A 96 13.31 4.82 2.63
CA ASP A 96 14.23 3.77 3.09
C ASP A 96 13.60 2.37 2.91
N ARG A 97 13.81 1.46 3.87
CA ARG A 97 13.23 0.11 3.91
C ARG A 97 12.20 -0.04 5.03
N ILE A 98 11.45 1.04 5.32
CA ILE A 98 10.37 1.01 6.32
C ILE A 98 9.10 0.56 5.62
N SER A 99 8.53 -0.57 6.08
CA SER A 99 7.29 -1.13 5.54
C SER A 99 6.07 -0.73 6.36
N THR A 100 5.05 -0.27 5.65
CA THR A 100 3.73 0.09 6.16
C THR A 100 2.70 -0.72 5.39
N TYR A 101 1.56 -1.01 6.03
CA TYR A 101 0.59 -1.97 5.50
C TYR A 101 -0.80 -1.34 5.42
N GLY A 102 -1.57 -1.71 4.40
CA GLY A 102 -2.92 -1.16 4.23
C GLY A 102 -3.83 -2.08 3.44
N THR A 103 -5.11 -1.76 3.49
CA THR A 103 -6.14 -2.40 2.66
C THR A 103 -5.99 -1.99 1.20
N GLY A 104 -6.66 -2.71 0.29
CA GLY A 104 -6.83 -2.29 -1.11
C GLY A 104 -8.14 -1.53 -1.34
N SER A 105 -8.41 -1.12 -2.58
CA SER A 105 -9.60 -0.38 -3.02
C SER A 105 -10.52 -1.18 -3.95
N ASP A 106 -11.82 -0.89 -3.90
CA ASP A 106 -12.74 -1.14 -5.01
C ASP A 106 -12.94 -2.60 -5.46
N CYS A 107 -12.79 -3.59 -4.56
CA CYS A 107 -13.28 -4.93 -4.86
C CYS A 107 -14.78 -4.88 -5.18
N LEU A 108 -15.17 -5.48 -6.30
CA LEU A 108 -16.57 -5.52 -6.76
C LEU A 108 -17.44 -6.40 -5.87
N TYR A 109 -16.83 -7.43 -5.28
CA TYR A 109 -17.49 -8.43 -4.47
C TYR A 109 -16.93 -8.45 -3.06
N ILE A 110 -17.73 -8.94 -2.13
CA ILE A 110 -17.32 -9.27 -0.77
C ILE A 110 -17.62 -10.73 -0.50
N LEU A 111 -16.70 -11.41 0.19
CA LEU A 111 -17.01 -12.63 0.93
C LEU A 111 -17.64 -12.22 2.26
N ASP A 112 -18.96 -12.23 2.31
CA ASP A 112 -19.70 -11.75 3.47
C ASP A 112 -19.41 -12.64 4.69
N HIS A 113 -18.83 -12.05 5.74
CA HIS A 113 -18.49 -12.78 6.96
C HIS A 113 -19.71 -13.31 7.71
N ARG A 114 -20.90 -12.73 7.47
CA ARG A 114 -22.16 -13.07 8.12
C ARG A 114 -22.81 -14.30 7.49
N THR A 115 -22.85 -14.34 6.16
CA THR A 115 -23.52 -15.43 5.42
C THR A 115 -22.54 -16.46 4.87
N GLY A 116 -21.28 -16.09 4.71
CA GLY A 116 -20.26 -16.90 4.01
C GLY A 116 -20.38 -16.85 2.49
N GLU A 117 -21.25 -16.02 1.92
CA GLU A 117 -21.52 -15.95 0.49
C GLU A 117 -20.74 -14.83 -0.20
N ARG A 118 -20.42 -15.06 -1.48
CA ARG A 118 -19.90 -14.03 -2.38
C ARG A 118 -21.05 -13.22 -2.96
N ARG A 119 -21.07 -11.91 -2.69
CA ARG A 119 -22.09 -10.98 -3.23
C ARG A 119 -21.45 -9.66 -3.67
N LYS A 120 -22.20 -8.86 -4.43
CA LYS A 120 -21.76 -7.48 -4.73
C LYS A 120 -21.66 -6.70 -3.43
N ALA A 121 -20.62 -5.88 -3.32
CA ALA A 121 -20.47 -5.00 -2.19
C ALA A 121 -21.45 -3.82 -2.26
N VAL A 122 -21.83 -3.31 -1.11
CA VAL A 122 -22.68 -2.12 -0.93
C VAL A 122 -21.95 -1.11 -0.04
N LEU A 123 -22.46 0.12 0.07
CA LEU A 123 -21.83 1.19 0.84
C LEU A 123 -21.65 0.81 2.32
N GLN A 124 -22.55 0.03 2.89
CA GLN A 124 -22.41 -0.48 4.25
C GLN A 124 -21.16 -1.38 4.42
N ASP A 125 -20.76 -2.12 3.37
CA ASP A 125 -19.54 -2.93 3.44
C ASP A 125 -18.28 -2.05 3.44
N VAL A 126 -18.32 -0.88 2.79
CA VAL A 126 -17.26 0.14 2.90
C VAL A 126 -17.19 0.63 4.34
N VAL A 127 -18.33 0.98 4.96
CA VAL A 127 -18.39 1.41 6.37
C VAL A 127 -17.80 0.35 7.29
N ASP A 128 -18.27 -0.89 7.20
CA ASP A 128 -17.81 -2.00 8.02
C ASP A 128 -16.31 -2.27 7.80
N GLY A 129 -15.87 -2.23 6.54
CA GLY A 129 -14.48 -2.43 6.15
C GLY A 129 -13.54 -1.38 6.74
N ILE A 130 -13.90 -0.09 6.65
CA ILE A 130 -13.11 0.99 7.23
C ILE A 130 -13.06 0.86 8.76
N ARG A 131 -14.17 0.54 9.42
CA ARG A 131 -14.20 0.36 10.87
C ARG A 131 -13.31 -0.80 11.33
N VAL A 132 -13.34 -1.93 10.62
CA VAL A 132 -12.47 -3.09 10.91
C VAL A 132 -11.01 -2.72 10.65
N ALA A 133 -10.69 -2.13 9.50
CA ALA A 133 -9.32 -1.75 9.13
C ALA A 133 -8.74 -0.69 10.09
N ASP A 134 -9.53 0.28 10.52
CA ASP A 134 -9.15 1.27 11.52
C ASP A 134 -8.83 0.61 12.87
N ALA A 135 -9.60 -0.42 13.25
CA ALA A 135 -9.41 -1.11 14.51
C ALA A 135 -8.13 -1.95 14.59
N MET A 136 -7.56 -2.34 13.44
CA MET A 136 -6.36 -3.18 13.34
C MET A 136 -5.08 -2.37 13.64
N PRO A 137 -4.23 -2.79 14.60
CA PRO A 137 -3.00 -2.06 14.97
C PRO A 137 -1.87 -2.17 13.95
N HIS A 138 -1.92 -3.11 13.00
CA HIS A 138 -0.90 -3.25 11.97
C HIS A 138 -1.39 -2.87 10.57
N VAL A 139 -2.58 -2.27 10.47
CA VAL A 139 -3.01 -1.52 9.29
C VAL A 139 -2.62 -0.06 9.51
N ASP A 140 -1.61 0.42 8.78
CA ASP A 140 -1.00 1.74 8.91
C ASP A 140 -1.72 2.80 8.04
N PHE A 141 -2.34 2.40 6.93
CA PHE A 141 -3.19 3.24 6.07
C PHE A 141 -4.41 2.47 5.56
N ILE A 142 -5.42 3.20 5.08
CA ILE A 142 -6.66 2.60 4.56
C ILE A 142 -6.94 3.01 3.10
N MET A 143 -7.63 2.12 2.42
CA MET A 143 -8.26 2.32 1.11
C MET A 143 -9.73 1.87 1.20
N SER A 144 -10.54 2.19 0.19
CA SER A 144 -12.01 1.99 0.18
C SER A 144 -12.47 0.54 0.40
N MET A 145 -11.61 -0.45 0.18
CA MET A 145 -11.88 -1.90 0.14
C MET A 145 -12.84 -2.36 -0.96
N PHE A 146 -13.97 -1.67 -1.14
CA PHE A 146 -15.07 -2.14 -1.97
C PHE A 146 -15.66 -1.03 -2.82
N LEU A 147 -16.12 -1.40 -4.02
CA LEU A 147 -16.91 -0.52 -4.90
C LEU A 147 -18.39 -0.71 -4.59
N PRO A 148 -19.09 0.28 -3.99
CA PRO A 148 -20.48 0.13 -3.57
C PRO A 148 -21.44 0.09 -4.75
N SER A 149 -22.10 -1.05 -4.96
CA SER A 149 -23.04 -1.25 -6.08
C SER A 149 -24.40 -0.55 -5.91
N ASP A 150 -24.74 -0.14 -4.69
CA ASP A 150 -25.95 0.61 -4.32
C ASP A 150 -25.75 2.14 -4.33
N ALA A 151 -24.51 2.62 -4.52
CA ALA A 151 -24.18 4.03 -4.65
C ALA A 151 -23.24 4.29 -5.84
N PRO A 152 -23.68 4.00 -7.09
CA PRO A 152 -22.80 4.01 -8.27
C PRO A 152 -22.42 5.41 -8.76
N VAL A 153 -23.17 6.46 -8.40
CA VAL A 153 -22.89 7.84 -8.81
C VAL A 153 -21.96 8.49 -7.80
N ALA A 154 -20.86 9.09 -8.28
CA ALA A 154 -19.81 9.67 -7.45
C ALA A 154 -19.35 8.71 -6.32
N ALA A 155 -19.18 7.42 -6.65
CA ALA A 155 -18.88 6.37 -5.69
C ALA A 155 -17.58 6.68 -4.90
N GLU A 156 -16.58 7.21 -5.58
CA GLU A 156 -15.30 7.66 -5.01
C GLU A 156 -15.47 8.75 -3.95
N VAL A 157 -16.43 9.66 -4.16
CA VAL A 157 -16.75 10.73 -3.22
C VAL A 157 -17.46 10.17 -1.98
N ARG A 158 -18.37 9.19 -2.16
CA ARG A 158 -19.03 8.50 -1.06
C ARG A 158 -18.08 7.62 -0.26
N GLN A 159 -17.16 6.94 -0.92
CA GLN A 159 -16.09 6.18 -0.24
C GLN A 159 -15.21 7.12 0.58
N MET A 160 -14.81 8.27 0.04
CA MET A 160 -14.03 9.25 0.78
C MET A 160 -14.76 9.79 2.01
N GLU A 161 -16.05 10.12 1.88
CA GLU A 161 -16.91 10.51 3.01
C GLU A 161 -16.85 9.44 4.13
N VAL A 162 -17.00 8.16 3.79
CA VAL A 162 -16.93 7.06 4.75
C VAL A 162 -15.53 6.94 5.38
N MET A 163 -14.47 6.96 4.59
CA MET A 163 -13.09 6.84 5.09
C MET A 163 -12.73 7.96 6.06
N LEU A 164 -13.07 9.21 5.73
CA LEU A 164 -12.87 10.35 6.63
C LEU A 164 -13.75 10.28 7.87
N THR A 165 -14.96 9.75 7.77
CA THR A 165 -15.88 9.66 8.91
C THR A 165 -15.37 8.68 9.96
N TYR A 166 -14.95 7.49 9.54
CA TYR A 166 -14.77 6.35 10.45
C TYR A 166 -13.32 5.98 10.76
N SER A 167 -12.33 6.65 10.17
CA SER A 167 -10.91 6.40 10.48
C SER A 167 -10.13 7.69 10.55
N ALA A 168 -9.13 7.77 11.44
CA ALA A 168 -8.16 8.86 11.46
C ALA A 168 -6.86 8.53 10.71
N LYS A 169 -6.68 7.30 10.23
CA LYS A 169 -5.47 6.85 9.54
C LYS A 169 -5.27 7.59 8.21
N PRO A 170 -4.03 7.65 7.69
CA PRO A 170 -3.78 8.11 6.33
C PRO A 170 -4.64 7.33 5.31
N ILE A 171 -5.16 8.05 4.31
CA ILE A 171 -6.05 7.48 3.29
C ILE A 171 -5.31 7.45 1.96
N CYS A 172 -5.27 6.29 1.32
CA CYS A 172 -4.95 6.18 -0.10
C CYS A 172 -6.28 6.06 -0.86
N PHE A 173 -6.62 7.05 -1.69
CA PHE A 173 -7.89 7.06 -2.42
C PHE A 173 -7.65 6.93 -3.92
N VAL A 174 -8.64 6.39 -4.60
CA VAL A 174 -8.68 6.27 -6.06
C VAL A 174 -9.91 6.99 -6.58
N THR A 175 -9.76 7.62 -7.74
CA THR A 175 -10.86 8.14 -8.54
C THR A 175 -10.69 7.59 -9.95
N TYR A 176 -11.80 7.24 -10.62
CA TYR A 176 -11.74 6.66 -11.96
C TYR A 176 -11.37 7.73 -12.99
N GLU A 177 -12.25 8.71 -13.13
CA GLU A 177 -12.05 9.84 -14.04
C GLU A 177 -11.45 11.05 -13.30
N TRP A 178 -11.50 12.21 -13.93
CA TRP A 178 -11.13 13.47 -13.29
C TRP A 178 -12.19 13.91 -12.28
N GLU A 179 -13.46 13.76 -12.67
CA GLU A 179 -14.64 14.11 -11.89
C GLU A 179 -14.58 13.44 -10.51
N GLY A 180 -14.97 14.16 -9.46
CA GLY A 180 -14.88 13.70 -8.07
C GLY A 180 -13.51 13.91 -7.43
N THR A 181 -12.42 14.01 -8.19
CA THR A 181 -11.07 14.21 -7.61
C THR A 181 -10.94 15.54 -6.85
N PRO A 182 -11.38 16.69 -7.41
CA PRO A 182 -11.37 17.94 -6.66
C PRO A 182 -12.20 17.87 -5.38
N GLU A 183 -13.37 17.24 -5.42
CA GLU A 183 -14.26 17.09 -4.26
C GLU A 183 -13.67 16.20 -3.17
N VAL A 184 -13.06 15.07 -3.54
CA VAL A 184 -12.36 14.17 -2.60
C VAL A 184 -11.21 14.89 -1.90
N ILE A 185 -10.44 15.69 -2.64
CA ILE A 185 -9.36 16.50 -2.05
C ILE A 185 -9.92 17.62 -1.17
N GLU A 186 -10.99 18.31 -1.60
CA GLU A 186 -11.65 19.34 -0.78
C GLU A 186 -12.16 18.75 0.55
N MET A 187 -12.72 17.54 0.55
CA MET A 187 -13.10 16.85 1.80
C MET A 187 -11.90 16.62 2.72
N ALA A 188 -10.74 16.21 2.17
CA ALA A 188 -9.52 16.03 2.94
C ALA A 188 -8.99 17.36 3.50
N GLU A 189 -9.07 18.44 2.71
CA GLU A 189 -8.69 19.77 3.14
C GLU A 189 -9.58 20.22 4.31
N VAL A 190 -10.90 20.06 4.20
CA VAL A 190 -11.83 20.35 5.31
C VAL A 190 -11.52 19.50 6.54
N ALA A 191 -11.27 18.19 6.37
CA ALA A 191 -10.98 17.28 7.47
C ALA A 191 -9.68 17.62 8.23
N MET A 192 -8.67 18.15 7.53
CA MET A 192 -7.41 18.60 8.13
C MET A 192 -7.45 20.04 8.66
N GLY A 193 -8.51 20.79 8.39
CA GLY A 193 -8.64 22.20 8.77
C GLY A 193 -8.05 23.20 7.76
N GLY A 194 -7.79 22.78 6.52
CA GLY A 194 -7.45 23.64 5.39
C GLY A 194 -6.40 23.06 4.45
N ALA A 195 -6.34 23.61 3.24
CA ALA A 195 -5.40 23.18 2.19
C ALA A 195 -3.93 23.34 2.58
N ASP A 196 -3.58 24.42 3.29
CA ASP A 196 -2.19 24.65 3.74
C ASP A 196 -1.77 23.63 4.80
N ILE A 197 -2.68 23.24 5.70
CA ILE A 197 -2.39 22.22 6.72
C ILE A 197 -2.22 20.86 6.05
N LEU A 198 -3.12 20.47 5.14
CA LEU A 198 -3.01 19.22 4.39
C LEU A 198 -1.72 19.17 3.56
N ARG A 199 -1.28 20.29 2.99
CA ARG A 199 0.00 20.38 2.25
C ARG A 199 1.22 20.11 3.14
N ILE A 200 1.24 20.67 4.36
CA ILE A 200 2.38 20.52 5.29
C ILE A 200 2.35 19.14 5.95
N ASN A 201 1.16 18.67 6.32
CA ASN A 201 0.89 17.42 7.02
C ASN A 201 -0.04 16.54 6.18
N PRO A 202 0.44 15.92 5.09
CA PRO A 202 -0.41 15.15 4.21
C PRO A 202 -1.00 13.94 4.94
N SER A 203 -2.32 13.81 4.88
CA SER A 203 -3.09 12.66 5.41
C SER A 203 -3.75 11.85 4.30
N VAL A 204 -3.62 12.27 3.04
CA VAL A 204 -4.17 11.57 1.88
C VAL A 204 -3.13 11.38 0.79
N ILE A 205 -3.28 10.29 0.04
CA ILE A 205 -2.47 9.93 -1.11
C ILE A 205 -3.42 9.64 -2.28
N CYS A 206 -3.18 10.27 -3.42
CA CYS A 206 -3.97 9.98 -4.62
C CYS A 206 -3.34 8.84 -5.43
N TYR A 207 -4.10 7.79 -5.73
CA TYR A 207 -3.66 6.66 -6.55
C TYR A 207 -3.95 6.91 -8.04
N LEU A 208 -2.91 7.09 -8.86
CA LEU A 208 -3.01 7.39 -10.28
C LEU A 208 -2.60 6.21 -11.17
N ASN A 209 -3.53 5.79 -12.04
CA ASN A 209 -3.32 4.73 -13.01
C ASN A 209 -3.42 5.26 -14.45
N PRO A 210 -2.30 5.55 -15.15
CA PRO A 210 -2.33 5.70 -16.60
C PRO A 210 -2.72 4.39 -17.28
N THR A 211 -3.16 4.45 -18.53
CA THR A 211 -3.71 3.29 -19.27
C THR A 211 -2.70 2.17 -19.42
N SER A 212 -1.43 2.51 -19.65
CA SER A 212 -0.33 1.55 -19.66
C SER A 212 1.01 2.25 -19.48
N SER A 213 2.08 1.47 -19.49
CA SER A 213 3.47 1.99 -19.52
C SER A 213 3.81 2.83 -20.77
N PHE A 214 2.98 2.77 -21.82
CA PHE A 214 3.20 3.50 -23.07
C PHE A 214 2.11 4.51 -23.39
N VAL A 215 1.02 4.55 -22.64
CA VAL A 215 -0.12 5.44 -22.91
C VAL A 215 -0.58 6.07 -21.60
N HIS A 216 -0.33 7.38 -21.48
CA HIS A 216 -0.65 8.19 -20.33
C HIS A 216 -1.91 8.99 -20.64
N ASN A 217 -3.04 8.55 -20.08
CA ASN A 217 -4.36 9.13 -20.35
C ASN A 217 -4.56 10.49 -19.68
N GLU A 218 -5.56 11.23 -20.17
CA GLU A 218 -5.88 12.56 -19.70
C GLU A 218 -6.23 12.59 -18.20
N ALA A 219 -7.08 11.66 -17.74
CA ALA A 219 -7.54 11.62 -16.35
C ALA A 219 -6.36 11.49 -15.37
N ALA A 220 -5.44 10.54 -15.58
CA ALA A 220 -4.27 10.35 -14.73
C ALA A 220 -3.33 11.56 -14.77
N LEU A 221 -3.14 12.19 -15.93
CA LEU A 221 -2.27 13.35 -16.09
C LEU A 221 -2.87 14.61 -15.44
N ARG A 222 -4.18 14.85 -15.56
CA ARG A 222 -4.86 15.96 -14.87
C ARG A 222 -4.73 15.83 -13.35
N LYS A 223 -4.93 14.62 -12.82
CA LYS A 223 -4.77 14.33 -11.40
C LYS A 223 -3.33 14.50 -10.93
N LEU A 224 -2.34 14.08 -11.74
CA LEU A 224 -0.92 14.31 -11.48
C LEU A 224 -0.61 15.80 -11.38
N PHE A 225 -1.04 16.60 -12.35
CA PHE A 225 -0.86 18.06 -12.34
C PHE A 225 -1.45 18.66 -11.06
N TYR A 226 -2.69 18.33 -10.75
CA TYR A 226 -3.40 18.85 -9.59
C TYR A 226 -2.71 18.51 -8.25
N CYS A 227 -2.29 17.26 -8.08
CA CYS A 227 -1.58 16.83 -6.87
C CYS A 227 -0.20 17.47 -6.77
N ALA A 228 0.56 17.54 -7.87
CA ALA A 228 1.87 18.17 -7.89
C ALA A 228 1.81 19.68 -7.60
N GLU A 229 0.85 20.41 -8.18
CA GLU A 229 0.61 21.83 -7.89
C GLU A 229 0.28 22.08 -6.42
N LYS A 230 -0.56 21.22 -5.83
CA LYS A 230 -0.91 21.29 -4.40
C LYS A 230 0.18 20.75 -3.46
N ARG A 231 1.20 20.05 -4.00
CA ARG A 231 2.21 19.28 -3.26
C ARG A 231 1.61 18.18 -2.38
N LEU A 232 0.55 17.54 -2.86
CA LEU A 232 -0.04 16.38 -2.21
C LEU A 232 0.68 15.11 -2.68
N PRO A 233 0.93 14.13 -1.79
CA PRO A 233 1.47 12.84 -2.18
C PRO A 233 0.57 12.11 -3.16
N PHE A 234 1.17 11.49 -4.19
CA PHE A 234 0.44 10.65 -5.14
C PHE A 234 1.29 9.47 -5.59
N ILE A 235 0.61 8.37 -5.90
CA ILE A 235 1.20 7.18 -6.50
C ILE A 235 1.05 7.28 -8.01
N TYR A 236 2.11 6.98 -8.75
CA TYR A 236 2.03 6.85 -10.21
C TYR A 236 2.35 5.42 -10.65
N LEU A 237 1.33 4.70 -11.13
CA LEU A 237 1.41 3.29 -11.46
C LEU A 237 0.87 3.01 -12.86
N PRO A 238 1.72 3.08 -13.90
CA PRO A 238 1.40 2.40 -15.15
C PRO A 238 1.41 0.89 -14.94
N ASP A 239 0.54 0.20 -15.66
CA ASP A 239 0.54 -1.26 -15.69
C ASP A 239 1.16 -1.79 -17.00
N ILE A 240 1.66 -3.02 -16.92
CA ILE A 240 2.10 -3.80 -18.07
C ILE A 240 1.80 -5.27 -17.82
N LEU A 241 1.09 -5.88 -18.76
CA LEU A 241 0.75 -7.30 -18.75
C LEU A 241 1.75 -8.04 -19.64
N ARG A 242 2.56 -8.88 -19.01
CA ARG A 242 3.59 -9.68 -19.68
C ARG A 242 2.96 -10.58 -20.75
N GLY A 243 3.42 -10.42 -21.99
CA GLY A 243 2.92 -11.17 -23.14
C GLY A 243 1.66 -10.60 -23.79
N MET A 244 1.12 -9.49 -23.28
CA MET A 244 -0.05 -8.82 -23.83
C MET A 244 0.24 -7.36 -24.18
N THR A 245 0.47 -6.51 -23.17
CA THR A 245 0.81 -5.09 -23.37
C THR A 245 2.31 -4.80 -23.23
N GLY A 246 3.11 -5.84 -22.98
CA GLY A 246 4.57 -5.77 -22.96
C GLY A 246 5.24 -7.13 -23.21
N PRO A 247 6.59 -7.17 -23.21
CA PRO A 247 7.34 -8.39 -23.39
C PRO A 247 6.94 -9.49 -22.38
N ILE A 248 6.97 -10.75 -22.80
CA ILE A 248 6.67 -11.87 -21.88
C ILE A 248 7.82 -12.15 -20.90
N THR A 249 9.06 -11.81 -21.29
CA THR A 249 10.23 -11.87 -20.42
C THR A 249 10.10 -10.86 -19.30
N ARG A 250 10.45 -11.28 -18.08
CA ARG A 250 10.26 -10.46 -16.88
C ARG A 250 11.07 -9.17 -16.98
N GLU A 251 12.35 -9.27 -17.30
CA GLU A 251 13.29 -8.15 -17.31
C GLU A 251 12.94 -7.12 -18.40
N GLY A 252 12.47 -7.59 -19.57
CA GLY A 252 11.98 -6.72 -20.63
C GLY A 252 10.73 -5.94 -20.22
N ALA A 253 9.77 -6.62 -19.59
CA ALA A 253 8.58 -5.96 -19.06
C ALA A 253 8.88 -5.00 -17.90
N MET A 254 9.85 -5.34 -17.02
CA MET A 254 10.32 -4.44 -15.98
C MET A 254 10.91 -3.15 -16.56
N ALA A 255 11.68 -3.23 -17.66
CA ALA A 255 12.27 -2.06 -18.30
C ALA A 255 11.19 -1.12 -18.87
N CYS A 256 10.15 -1.69 -19.51
CA CYS A 256 9.00 -0.95 -20.02
C CYS A 256 8.17 -0.31 -18.89
N HIS A 257 7.84 -1.08 -17.85
CA HIS A 257 7.13 -0.60 -16.65
C HIS A 257 7.84 0.58 -16.02
N ASN A 258 9.13 0.39 -15.72
CA ASN A 258 9.94 1.43 -15.11
C ASN A 258 10.09 2.65 -16.02
N GLY A 259 10.15 2.47 -17.34
CA GLY A 259 10.07 3.59 -18.29
C GLY A 259 8.79 4.41 -18.12
N GLY A 260 7.63 3.76 -18.08
CA GLY A 260 6.34 4.43 -17.86
C GLY A 260 6.28 5.16 -16.50
N VAL A 261 6.82 4.57 -15.43
CA VAL A 261 6.90 5.20 -14.11
C VAL A 261 7.71 6.49 -14.17
N LEU A 262 8.85 6.47 -14.86
CA LEU A 262 9.74 7.62 -15.02
C LEU A 262 9.09 8.76 -15.83
N VAL A 263 8.09 8.49 -16.68
CA VAL A 263 7.31 9.55 -17.35
C VAL A 263 6.51 10.37 -16.32
N GLY A 264 5.81 9.71 -15.41
CA GLY A 264 5.08 10.39 -14.33
C GLY A 264 6.02 11.15 -13.40
N LEU A 265 7.18 10.58 -13.09
CA LEU A 265 8.24 11.26 -12.35
C LEU A 265 8.64 12.57 -13.03
N VAL A 266 9.07 12.53 -14.30
CA VAL A 266 9.50 13.72 -15.05
C VAL A 266 8.40 14.78 -15.09
N ILE A 267 7.18 14.40 -15.46
CA ILE A 267 6.06 15.35 -15.55
C ILE A 267 5.80 15.99 -14.19
N SER A 268 5.80 15.21 -13.10
CA SER A 268 5.52 15.74 -11.78
C SER A 268 6.55 16.78 -11.31
N GLN A 269 7.83 16.50 -11.54
CA GLN A 269 8.91 17.42 -11.16
C GLN A 269 8.92 18.67 -12.03
N LEU A 270 8.50 18.58 -13.30
CA LEU A 270 8.33 19.74 -14.17
C LEU A 270 7.15 20.63 -13.76
N VAL A 271 6.08 20.04 -13.23
CA VAL A 271 4.93 20.79 -12.70
C VAL A 271 5.32 21.52 -11.41
N ASN A 272 5.95 20.81 -10.47
CA ASN A 272 6.40 21.39 -9.20
C ASN A 272 7.62 20.60 -8.71
N GLU A 273 8.80 21.21 -8.78
CA GLU A 273 10.04 20.59 -8.30
C GLU A 273 9.90 20.23 -6.81
N GLY A 274 10.19 18.98 -6.46
CA GLY A 274 9.98 18.42 -5.12
C GLY A 274 8.57 17.88 -4.87
N ALA A 275 7.73 17.74 -5.91
CA ALA A 275 6.43 17.09 -5.79
C ALA A 275 6.58 15.66 -5.20
N PRO A 276 5.81 15.31 -4.14
CA PRO A 276 5.94 14.04 -3.44
C PRO A 276 5.32 12.88 -4.23
N ILE A 277 6.12 12.27 -5.09
CA ILE A 277 5.73 11.09 -5.88
C ILE A 277 6.15 9.79 -5.20
N ILE A 278 5.24 8.84 -5.17
CA ILE A 278 5.48 7.44 -4.79
C ILE A 278 5.43 6.63 -6.08
N ILE A 279 6.51 5.92 -6.37
CA ILE A 279 6.60 5.14 -7.61
C ILE A 279 6.16 3.70 -7.37
N SER A 280 5.56 3.06 -8.37
CA SER A 280 5.21 1.66 -8.25
C SER A 280 6.45 0.78 -8.35
N SER A 281 6.44 -0.33 -7.59
CA SER A 281 7.45 -1.38 -7.79
C SER A 281 7.50 -1.76 -9.28
N ALA A 282 8.69 -2.02 -9.83
CA ALA A 282 8.86 -2.48 -11.21
C ALA A 282 8.36 -3.93 -11.36
N ARG A 283 7.06 -4.11 -11.14
CA ARG A 283 6.34 -5.36 -11.05
C ARG A 283 5.41 -5.43 -12.26
N PRO A 284 5.88 -5.95 -13.38
CA PRO A 284 5.01 -6.20 -14.52
C PRO A 284 4.01 -7.32 -14.15
N SER A 285 2.72 -7.02 -14.27
CA SER A 285 1.63 -7.97 -14.08
C SER A 285 1.82 -9.18 -14.99
N HIS A 286 1.54 -10.37 -14.47
CA HIS A 286 1.59 -11.62 -15.24
C HIS A 286 0.19 -12.02 -15.64
N LEU A 287 0.02 -12.47 -16.88
CA LEU A 287 -1.19 -13.13 -17.33
C LEU A 287 -0.94 -14.64 -17.34
N ASP A 288 -1.73 -15.39 -16.58
CA ASP A 288 -1.75 -16.84 -16.69
C ASP A 288 -2.35 -17.21 -18.05
N MET A 289 -1.52 -17.70 -18.97
CA MET A 289 -1.93 -17.95 -20.35
C MET A 289 -2.96 -19.08 -20.52
N LYS A 290 -3.15 -19.92 -19.48
CA LYS A 290 -4.12 -21.02 -19.51
C LYS A 290 -5.52 -20.54 -19.14
N THR A 291 -5.60 -19.64 -18.17
CA THR A 291 -6.85 -19.15 -17.60
C THR A 291 -7.22 -17.75 -18.07
N MET A 292 -6.26 -17.03 -18.65
CA MET A 292 -6.35 -15.60 -19.02
C MET A 292 -6.69 -14.70 -17.82
N VAL A 293 -6.37 -15.16 -16.61
CA VAL A 293 -6.48 -14.37 -15.37
C VAL A 293 -5.13 -13.69 -15.13
N ALA A 294 -5.17 -12.46 -14.63
CA ALA A 294 -3.99 -11.74 -14.15
C ALA A 294 -3.82 -11.95 -12.63
N PRO A 295 -3.06 -12.97 -12.19
CA PRO A 295 -2.87 -13.25 -10.78
C PRO A 295 -2.20 -12.11 -10.02
N TYR A 296 -2.67 -11.86 -8.80
CA TYR A 296 -2.02 -10.97 -7.84
C TYR A 296 -0.93 -11.70 -7.04
N ALA A 297 -1.09 -12.99 -6.75
CA ALA A 297 -0.16 -13.76 -5.95
C ALA A 297 0.89 -14.50 -6.80
N THR A 298 1.66 -13.76 -7.60
CA THR A 298 2.67 -14.31 -8.55
C THR A 298 3.98 -14.78 -7.91
N GLY A 299 4.01 -14.96 -6.59
CA GLY A 299 5.21 -15.36 -5.84
C GLY A 299 6.35 -14.32 -5.94
N PRO A 300 7.63 -14.75 -5.98
CA PRO A 300 8.79 -13.85 -5.94
C PRO A 300 8.90 -12.83 -7.07
N GLY A 301 8.18 -13.05 -8.18
CA GLY A 301 8.11 -12.07 -9.27
C GLY A 301 7.52 -10.72 -8.83
N GLY A 302 6.69 -10.73 -7.79
CA GLY A 302 5.96 -9.56 -7.28
C GLY A 302 6.82 -8.49 -6.61
N PHE A 303 7.86 -8.90 -5.87
CA PHE A 303 8.68 -8.00 -5.05
C PHE A 303 10.13 -7.89 -5.51
N GLY A 304 10.55 -8.67 -6.51
CA GLY A 304 11.91 -8.58 -7.07
C GLY A 304 12.22 -7.26 -7.79
N GLY A 305 11.19 -6.52 -8.21
CA GLY A 305 11.35 -5.18 -8.79
C GLY A 305 11.58 -4.06 -7.78
N LEU A 306 11.54 -4.33 -6.47
CA LEU A 306 11.69 -3.29 -5.45
C LEU A 306 13.10 -2.70 -5.40
N ASP A 307 14.12 -3.46 -5.77
CA ASP A 307 15.51 -3.01 -5.75
C ASP A 307 15.77 -1.77 -6.64
N ILE A 308 15.01 -1.56 -7.72
CA ILE A 308 15.17 -0.35 -8.56
C ILE A 308 14.71 0.93 -7.83
N ASN A 309 13.72 0.81 -6.95
CA ASN A 309 13.20 1.93 -6.16
C ASN A 309 14.21 2.34 -5.09
N HIS A 310 14.83 1.34 -4.45
CA HIS A 310 15.94 1.55 -3.52
C HIS A 310 17.18 2.12 -4.23
N TYR A 311 17.45 1.69 -5.47
CA TYR A 311 18.52 2.24 -6.30
C TYR A 311 18.27 3.72 -6.64
N TYR A 312 17.02 4.12 -6.91
CA TYR A 312 16.64 5.53 -7.08
C TYR A 312 16.48 6.30 -5.77
N ASN A 313 16.48 5.61 -4.63
CA ASN A 313 16.18 6.18 -3.32
C ASN A 313 14.81 6.89 -3.30
N LEU A 314 13.77 6.27 -3.87
CA LEU A 314 12.40 6.80 -3.91
C LEU A 314 11.42 5.90 -3.17
N PRO A 315 10.38 6.47 -2.51
CA PRO A 315 9.33 5.70 -1.87
C PRO A 315 8.56 4.82 -2.87
N VAL A 316 8.22 3.60 -2.43
CA VAL A 316 7.60 2.60 -3.31
C VAL A 316 6.22 2.12 -2.86
N PHE A 317 5.30 2.05 -3.81
CA PHE A 317 4.01 1.37 -3.70
C PHE A 317 4.14 -0.08 -4.16
N SER A 318 3.83 -1.02 -3.27
CA SER A 318 4.04 -2.46 -3.42
C SER A 318 2.78 -3.23 -3.05
N THR A 319 2.59 -4.41 -3.64
CA THR A 319 1.47 -5.30 -3.33
C THR A 319 1.85 -6.32 -2.25
N GLY A 320 0.93 -6.65 -1.35
CA GLY A 320 1.07 -7.74 -0.40
C GLY A 320 -0.24 -8.04 0.34
N GLY A 321 -0.53 -9.32 0.56
CA GLY A 321 -1.78 -9.75 1.21
C GLY A 321 -2.86 -10.18 0.22
N ALA A 322 -2.68 -9.94 -1.07
CA ALA A 322 -3.59 -10.44 -2.09
C ALA A 322 -3.46 -11.96 -2.30
N SER A 323 -4.59 -12.57 -2.67
CA SER A 323 -4.73 -13.99 -2.98
C SER A 323 -5.54 -14.17 -4.27
N ASP A 324 -5.22 -15.22 -5.03
CA ASP A 324 -5.95 -15.63 -6.22
C ASP A 324 -7.04 -16.69 -5.90
N SER A 325 -7.11 -17.12 -4.64
CA SER A 325 -8.14 -18.04 -4.14
C SER A 325 -9.53 -17.40 -4.11
N LYS A 326 -10.54 -18.22 -4.36
CA LYS A 326 -11.97 -17.85 -4.37
C LYS A 326 -12.61 -18.11 -3.00
N LEU A 327 -11.88 -18.80 -2.12
CA LEU A 327 -12.32 -19.20 -0.79
C LEU A 327 -11.32 -18.66 0.23
N LEU A 328 -11.79 -18.43 1.46
CA LEU A 328 -10.90 -18.13 2.58
C LEU A 328 -10.34 -19.44 3.14
N ASP A 329 -9.48 -20.07 2.35
CA ASP A 329 -8.89 -21.39 2.57
C ASP A 329 -7.37 -21.30 2.78
N GLU A 330 -6.71 -22.45 2.88
CA GLU A 330 -5.27 -22.55 3.06
C GLU A 330 -4.51 -21.86 1.92
N GLN A 331 -5.02 -21.92 0.68
CA GLN A 331 -4.46 -21.19 -0.45
C GLN A 331 -4.42 -19.70 -0.18
N CYS A 332 -5.56 -19.15 0.22
CA CYS A 332 -5.68 -17.73 0.52
C CYS A 332 -4.70 -17.26 1.59
N ILE A 333 -4.54 -18.05 2.65
CA ILE A 333 -3.64 -17.71 3.75
C ILE A 333 -2.17 -17.79 3.31
N PHE A 334 -1.73 -18.85 2.62
CA PHE A 334 -0.32 -18.96 2.27
C PHE A 334 0.10 -17.92 1.21
N GLU A 335 -0.75 -17.64 0.21
CA GLU A 335 -0.47 -16.64 -0.82
C GLU A 335 -0.35 -15.24 -0.23
N GLY A 336 -1.33 -14.85 0.60
CA GLY A 336 -1.31 -13.57 1.30
C GLY A 336 -0.09 -13.44 2.24
N THR A 337 0.27 -14.52 2.95
CA THR A 337 1.44 -14.52 3.85
C THR A 337 2.75 -14.35 3.08
N LEU A 338 2.96 -15.10 2.00
CA LEU A 338 4.20 -15.05 1.22
C LEU A 338 4.41 -13.70 0.55
N THR A 339 3.33 -13.07 0.06
CA THR A 339 3.41 -11.74 -0.55
C THR A 339 3.68 -10.65 0.48
N LEU A 340 3.01 -10.67 1.65
CA LEU A 340 3.31 -9.74 2.76
C LEU A 340 4.77 -9.88 3.24
N TYR A 341 5.20 -11.12 3.46
CA TYR A 341 6.56 -11.40 3.93
C TYR A 341 7.62 -10.98 2.91
N GLY A 342 7.44 -11.38 1.65
CA GLY A 342 8.37 -11.05 0.57
C GLY A 342 8.51 -9.54 0.33
N SER A 343 7.40 -8.81 0.27
CA SER A 343 7.40 -7.35 0.13
C SER A 343 8.05 -6.67 1.33
N THR A 344 7.84 -7.18 2.55
CA THR A 344 8.49 -6.65 3.76
C THR A 344 10.01 -6.85 3.72
N LEU A 345 10.48 -8.07 3.41
CA LEU A 345 11.92 -8.36 3.33
C LEU A 345 12.61 -7.54 2.23
N ALA A 346 11.92 -7.31 1.13
CA ALA A 346 12.40 -6.48 0.03
C ALA A 346 12.34 -4.97 0.34
N GLY A 347 11.78 -4.57 1.49
CA GLY A 347 11.70 -3.19 1.95
C GLY A 347 10.66 -2.35 1.21
N GLY A 348 9.53 -2.93 0.80
CA GLY A 348 8.42 -2.17 0.22
C GLY A 348 7.88 -1.16 1.23
N ASN A 349 7.60 0.09 0.81
CA ASN A 349 7.18 1.14 1.73
C ASN A 349 5.70 1.12 2.01
N MET A 350 4.86 1.20 0.98
CA MET A 350 3.41 1.04 1.10
C MET A 350 2.98 -0.31 0.56
N ILE A 351 2.72 -1.27 1.45
CA ILE A 351 2.25 -2.61 1.11
C ILE A 351 0.72 -2.63 1.19
N HIS A 352 0.06 -2.55 0.04
CA HIS A 352 -1.41 -2.56 -0.07
C HIS A 352 -1.96 -3.93 -0.47
N ASP A 353 -3.29 -4.05 -0.43
CA ASP A 353 -4.10 -5.24 -0.76
C ASP A 353 -4.31 -6.25 0.37
N MET A 354 -4.20 -5.80 1.63
CA MET A 354 -4.74 -6.61 2.73
C MET A 354 -6.26 -6.82 2.54
N GLY A 355 -6.68 -8.08 2.64
CA GLY A 355 -8.07 -8.50 2.46
C GLY A 355 -8.47 -8.89 1.04
N TYR A 356 -7.59 -8.74 0.04
CA TYR A 356 -7.90 -9.10 -1.35
C TYR A 356 -7.91 -10.60 -1.61
N MET A 357 -8.90 -11.02 -2.38
CA MET A 357 -9.13 -12.38 -2.86
C MET A 357 -9.54 -12.34 -4.35
N GLU A 358 -9.58 -13.50 -4.99
CA GLU A 358 -10.02 -13.65 -6.38
C GLU A 358 -9.31 -12.65 -7.32
N SER A 359 -7.98 -12.53 -7.19
CA SER A 359 -7.18 -11.64 -8.04
C SER A 359 -7.67 -10.18 -8.03
N GLY A 360 -8.06 -9.69 -6.85
CA GLY A 360 -8.52 -8.32 -6.61
C GLY A 360 -10.01 -8.08 -6.88
N LEU A 361 -10.78 -9.11 -7.28
CA LEU A 361 -12.21 -8.95 -7.53
C LEU A 361 -13.07 -9.01 -6.26
N MET A 362 -12.59 -9.67 -5.21
CA MET A 362 -13.35 -9.91 -3.99
C MET A 362 -12.54 -9.52 -2.74
N GLY A 363 -13.16 -8.84 -1.79
CA GLY A 363 -12.55 -8.55 -0.49
C GLY A 363 -13.13 -9.40 0.65
N SER A 364 -12.37 -9.59 1.73
CA SER A 364 -12.83 -10.27 2.95
C SER A 364 -12.34 -9.55 4.21
N LEU A 365 -13.29 -9.17 5.08
CA LEU A 365 -12.96 -8.59 6.39
C LEU A 365 -12.26 -9.61 7.30
N GLU A 366 -12.64 -10.89 7.19
CA GLU A 366 -12.02 -11.99 7.94
C GLU A 366 -10.54 -12.10 7.58
N LEU A 367 -10.21 -11.95 6.29
CA LEU A 367 -8.83 -11.98 5.82
C LEU A 367 -8.03 -10.77 6.34
N VAL A 368 -8.62 -9.57 6.41
CA VAL A 368 -7.95 -8.40 7.01
C VAL A 368 -7.55 -8.68 8.46
N VAL A 369 -8.45 -9.24 9.26
CA VAL A 369 -8.16 -9.57 10.68
C VAL A 369 -7.07 -10.64 10.79
N ILE A 370 -7.12 -11.68 9.94
CA ILE A 370 -6.08 -12.72 9.91
C ILE A 370 -4.73 -12.12 9.48
N GLN A 371 -4.73 -11.21 8.51
CA GLN A 371 -3.51 -10.59 8.01
C GLN A 371 -2.92 -9.57 8.98
N ASP A 372 -3.72 -8.89 9.80
CA ASP A 372 -3.20 -8.10 10.93
C ASP A 372 -2.37 -8.96 11.89
N GLU A 373 -2.82 -10.18 12.20
CA GLU A 373 -2.05 -11.15 12.99
C GLU A 373 -0.78 -11.61 12.25
N ILE A 374 -0.87 -11.89 10.94
CA ILE A 374 0.30 -12.25 10.12
C ILE A 374 1.34 -11.13 10.11
N VAL A 375 0.93 -9.88 9.87
CA VAL A 375 1.82 -8.71 9.89
C VAL A 375 2.45 -8.53 11.27
N SER A 376 1.72 -8.83 12.35
CA SER A 376 2.29 -8.78 13.71
C SER A 376 3.49 -9.74 13.87
N ILE A 377 3.39 -10.95 13.30
CA ILE A 377 4.48 -11.95 13.32
C ILE A 377 5.64 -11.47 12.45
N ILE A 378 5.32 -10.97 11.25
CA ILE A 378 6.33 -10.45 10.32
C ILE A 378 7.11 -9.32 10.99
N LYS A 379 6.42 -8.30 11.53
CA LYS A 379 7.03 -7.19 12.26
C LYS A 379 7.88 -7.71 13.43
N ALA A 380 7.38 -8.65 14.23
CA ALA A 380 8.15 -9.22 15.34
C ALA A 380 9.44 -9.94 14.89
N GLY A 381 9.43 -10.60 13.72
CA GLY A 381 10.57 -11.30 13.17
C GLY A 381 11.55 -10.46 12.35
N THR A 382 11.13 -9.31 11.82
CA THR A 382 11.94 -8.47 10.91
C THR A 382 12.41 -7.15 11.51
N THR A 383 11.89 -6.74 12.68
CA THR A 383 12.23 -5.43 13.27
C THR A 383 13.15 -5.51 14.48
N LYS A 384 13.22 -6.66 15.16
CA LYS A 384 14.03 -6.85 16.36
C LYS A 384 15.21 -7.76 16.03
N GLY A 385 16.39 -7.16 15.91
CA GLY A 385 17.66 -7.89 15.77
C GLY A 385 18.02 -8.67 17.03
N LEU A 386 19.11 -9.44 16.95
CA LEU A 386 19.66 -10.16 18.10
C LEU A 386 20.56 -9.24 18.94
N GLU A 387 20.32 -9.20 20.24
CA GLU A 387 21.15 -8.46 21.20
C GLU A 387 22.04 -9.44 21.99
N PHE A 388 23.34 -9.46 21.67
CA PHE A 388 24.33 -10.29 22.35
C PHE A 388 24.92 -9.55 23.55
N ASN A 389 24.34 -9.79 24.73
CA ASN A 389 24.83 -9.25 25.99
C ASN A 389 24.70 -10.29 27.12
N GLU A 390 25.24 -9.96 28.30
CA GLU A 390 25.27 -10.87 29.46
C GLU A 390 23.87 -11.31 29.92
N GLU A 391 22.89 -10.40 29.97
CA GLU A 391 21.51 -10.69 30.37
C GLU A 391 20.83 -11.67 29.39
N ASN A 392 20.99 -11.45 28.09
CA ASN A 392 20.35 -12.25 27.06
C ASN A 392 21.03 -13.61 26.86
N LEU A 393 22.35 -13.70 27.06
CA LEU A 393 23.08 -14.98 27.03
C LEU A 393 22.86 -15.81 28.30
N ALA A 394 22.65 -15.14 29.44
CA ALA A 394 22.28 -15.76 30.71
C ALA A 394 23.19 -16.92 31.15
N LEU A 395 24.50 -16.85 30.87
CA LEU A 395 25.42 -17.99 31.03
C LEU A 395 25.50 -18.49 32.49
N ASP A 396 25.47 -17.59 33.47
CA ASP A 396 25.43 -17.97 34.90
C ASP A 396 24.17 -18.77 35.27
N LEU A 397 23.02 -18.38 34.70
CA LEU A 397 21.77 -19.10 34.87
C LEU A 397 21.88 -20.51 34.27
N VAL A 398 22.47 -20.61 33.07
CA VAL A 398 22.72 -21.89 32.38
C VAL A 398 23.62 -22.78 33.22
N HIS A 399 24.76 -22.28 33.70
CA HIS A 399 25.68 -23.05 34.55
C HIS A 399 25.01 -23.58 35.82
N LYS A 400 24.04 -22.83 36.36
CA LYS A 400 23.32 -23.19 37.58
C LYS A 400 22.16 -24.16 37.36
N HIS A 401 21.39 -24.02 36.28
CA HIS A 401 20.09 -24.69 36.10
C HIS A 401 20.04 -25.69 34.92
N ALA A 402 21.02 -25.69 34.01
CA ALA A 402 20.93 -26.50 32.78
C ALA A 402 20.85 -28.00 33.03
N LEU A 403 21.62 -28.52 34.00
CA LEU A 403 21.67 -29.96 34.27
C LEU A 403 20.44 -30.48 35.03
N SER A 404 19.72 -29.61 35.74
CA SER A 404 18.45 -29.97 36.39
C SER A 404 17.24 -29.76 35.49
N GLY A 405 17.37 -28.92 34.45
CA GLY A 405 16.28 -28.51 33.58
C GLY A 405 15.28 -27.55 34.22
N ASP A 406 15.57 -27.01 35.41
CA ASP A 406 14.65 -26.16 36.17
C ASP A 406 14.89 -24.67 35.90
N PHE A 407 14.33 -24.18 34.79
CA PHE A 407 14.34 -22.75 34.43
C PHE A 407 13.03 -22.04 34.78
N LEU A 408 11.91 -22.76 34.86
CA LEU A 408 10.55 -22.18 34.91
C LEU A 408 10.35 -21.24 36.11
N GLY A 409 10.86 -21.61 37.28
CA GLY A 409 10.73 -20.81 38.50
C GLY A 409 11.76 -19.68 38.65
N THR A 410 12.65 -19.49 37.68
CA THR A 410 13.74 -18.53 37.82
C THR A 410 13.27 -17.09 37.64
N LYS A 411 13.93 -16.14 38.33
CA LYS A 411 13.65 -14.71 38.16
C LYS A 411 13.91 -14.23 36.73
N HIS A 412 14.87 -14.84 36.05
CA HIS A 412 15.19 -14.57 34.64
C HIS A 412 13.98 -14.91 33.76
N THR A 413 13.47 -16.15 33.83
CA THR A 413 12.26 -16.52 33.07
C THR A 413 11.07 -15.60 33.36
N VAL A 414 10.79 -15.26 34.63
CA VAL A 414 9.69 -14.34 34.97
C VAL A 414 9.87 -12.94 34.34
N ARG A 415 11.10 -12.45 34.26
CA ARG A 415 11.42 -11.15 33.64
C ARG A 415 11.22 -11.18 32.12
N HIS A 416 11.62 -12.27 31.47
CA HIS A 416 11.65 -12.37 30.00
C HIS A 416 10.44 -13.07 29.37
N VAL A 417 9.50 -13.62 30.16
CA VAL A 417 8.37 -14.43 29.66
C VAL A 417 7.48 -13.72 28.62
N ARG A 418 7.50 -12.38 28.59
CA ARG A 418 6.70 -11.55 27.67
C ARG A 418 7.49 -10.96 26.50
N GLU A 419 8.78 -11.29 26.36
CA GLU A 419 9.62 -10.72 25.30
C GLU A 419 9.36 -11.31 23.92
N GLY A 420 8.86 -12.55 23.88
CA GLY A 420 8.44 -13.20 22.64
C GLY A 420 7.11 -12.65 22.10
N TRP A 421 6.90 -12.80 20.79
CA TRP A 421 5.65 -12.43 20.14
C TRP A 421 4.44 -13.16 20.78
N GLN A 422 3.44 -12.36 21.16
CA GLN A 422 2.20 -12.81 21.77
C GLN A 422 1.06 -12.77 20.75
N PRO A 423 0.44 -13.91 20.42
CA PRO A 423 -0.67 -13.94 19.48
C PRO A 423 -1.92 -13.28 20.07
N ARG A 424 -2.71 -12.64 19.21
CA ARG A 424 -4.06 -12.13 19.53
C ARG A 424 -5.15 -12.99 18.90
N LEU A 425 -4.84 -13.70 17.82
CA LEU A 425 -5.77 -14.52 17.06
C LEU A 425 -5.36 -16.00 16.98
N VAL A 426 -4.06 -16.31 17.06
CA VAL A 426 -3.56 -17.71 17.00
C VAL A 426 -3.86 -18.46 18.30
N ASP A 427 -4.47 -19.65 18.16
CA ASP A 427 -4.63 -20.60 19.28
C ASP A 427 -3.35 -21.41 19.48
N ARG A 428 -2.85 -21.46 20.72
CA ARG A 428 -1.68 -22.24 21.15
C ARG A 428 -2.03 -23.24 22.27
N GLN A 429 -3.31 -23.49 22.51
CA GLN A 429 -3.73 -24.43 23.53
C GLN A 429 -3.38 -25.86 23.10
N ASN A 430 -3.31 -26.77 24.08
CA ASN A 430 -3.35 -28.20 23.75
C ASN A 430 -4.77 -28.58 23.26
N TYR A 431 -4.89 -29.78 22.68
CA TYR A 431 -6.14 -30.22 22.06
C TYR A 431 -7.33 -30.21 23.03
N GLU A 432 -7.15 -30.68 24.27
CA GLU A 432 -8.25 -30.71 25.24
C GLU A 432 -8.66 -29.30 25.69
N GLY A 433 -7.72 -28.36 25.82
CA GLY A 433 -8.01 -26.96 26.09
C GLY A 433 -8.78 -26.30 24.94
N TRP A 434 -8.31 -26.46 23.71
CA TRP A 434 -9.00 -25.97 22.50
C TRP A 434 -10.41 -26.56 22.38
N LYS A 435 -10.55 -27.86 22.65
CA LYS A 435 -11.82 -28.59 22.62
C LYS A 435 -12.79 -28.10 23.69
N ALA A 436 -12.32 -27.87 24.91
CA ALA A 436 -13.11 -27.29 26.00
C ALA A 436 -13.49 -25.83 25.73
N SER A 437 -12.65 -25.10 24.98
CA SER A 437 -12.85 -23.71 24.56
C SER A 437 -13.71 -23.55 23.30
N GLY A 438 -14.45 -24.59 22.90
CA GLY A 438 -15.44 -24.51 21.82
C GLY A 438 -14.96 -24.94 20.42
N ARG A 439 -13.74 -25.48 20.28
CA ARG A 439 -13.22 -26.02 19.01
C ARG A 439 -13.14 -24.99 17.86
N THR A 440 -12.85 -23.74 18.19
CA THR A 440 -12.89 -22.65 17.19
C THR A 440 -11.79 -22.78 16.15
N SER A 441 -12.14 -22.53 14.90
CA SER A 441 -11.23 -22.32 13.78
C SER A 441 -10.65 -20.90 13.78
N MET A 442 -9.60 -20.68 13.00
CA MET A 442 -9.05 -19.32 12.77
C MET A 442 -10.12 -18.36 12.23
N ARG A 443 -10.93 -18.85 11.30
CA ARG A 443 -11.98 -18.07 10.65
C ARG A 443 -13.07 -17.65 11.64
N GLU A 444 -13.52 -18.55 12.50
CA GLU A 444 -14.51 -18.22 13.54
C GLU A 444 -13.99 -17.17 14.53
N ARG A 445 -12.71 -17.26 14.92
CA ARG A 445 -12.10 -16.22 15.78
C ARG A 445 -12.00 -14.88 15.08
N ALA A 446 -11.68 -14.85 13.78
CA ALA A 446 -11.66 -13.63 12.98
C ALA A 446 -13.05 -12.99 12.89
N ARG A 447 -14.10 -13.79 12.65
CA ARG A 447 -15.50 -13.34 12.65
C ARG A 447 -15.92 -12.75 13.99
N ALA A 448 -15.64 -13.47 15.07
CA ALA A 448 -15.95 -12.98 16.42
C ALA A 448 -15.29 -11.63 16.69
N LYS A 449 -14.06 -11.42 16.19
CA LYS A 449 -13.38 -10.13 16.33
C LYS A 449 -14.03 -9.03 15.49
N ILE A 450 -14.52 -9.34 14.29
CA ILE A 450 -15.28 -8.39 13.45
C ILE A 450 -16.56 -7.99 14.17
N ASP A 451 -17.33 -8.95 14.66
CA ASP A 451 -18.59 -8.70 15.37
C ASP A 451 -18.37 -7.84 16.61
N GLU A 452 -17.31 -8.09 17.39
CA GLU A 452 -16.88 -7.25 18.51
C GLU A 452 -16.63 -5.80 18.08
N ILE A 453 -15.84 -5.59 17.02
CA ILE A 453 -15.49 -4.25 16.52
C ILE A 453 -16.73 -3.51 16.01
N LEU A 454 -17.60 -4.20 15.28
CA LEU A 454 -18.78 -3.58 14.66
C LEU A 454 -19.88 -3.27 15.68
N ALA A 455 -19.92 -3.98 16.81
CA ALA A 455 -20.84 -3.73 17.92
C ALA A 455 -20.44 -2.52 18.80
N GLU A 456 -19.16 -2.14 18.82
CA GLU A 456 -18.68 -0.96 19.53
C GLU A 456 -19.05 0.34 18.79
N GLU A 457 -18.97 1.49 19.46
CA GLU A 457 -19.04 2.79 18.79
C GLU A 457 -17.78 3.02 17.94
N PRO A 458 -17.84 3.79 16.83
CA PRO A 458 -16.66 4.10 16.05
C PRO A 458 -15.56 4.78 16.89
N ARG A 459 -14.31 4.30 16.74
CA ARG A 459 -13.13 4.83 17.47
C ARG A 459 -12.85 6.29 17.13
N HIS A 460 -13.10 6.65 15.89
CA HIS A 460 -12.92 8.00 15.37
C HIS A 460 -14.23 8.45 14.73
N VAL A 461 -14.59 9.69 15.03
CA VAL A 461 -15.71 10.40 14.39
C VAL A 461 -15.24 11.80 14.00
N LEU A 462 -15.90 12.39 13.01
CA LEU A 462 -15.66 13.78 12.62
C LEU A 462 -16.38 14.73 13.58
N PRO A 463 -15.83 15.93 13.83
CA PRO A 463 -16.59 17.00 14.48
C PRO A 463 -17.88 17.32 13.69
N PRO A 464 -19.02 17.62 14.35
CA PRO A 464 -20.30 17.81 13.65
C PRO A 464 -20.28 18.83 12.50
N ASP A 465 -19.55 19.94 12.68
CA ASP A 465 -19.45 20.98 11.66
C ASP A 465 -18.62 20.53 10.43
N VAL A 466 -17.58 19.72 10.65
CA VAL A 466 -16.74 19.14 9.60
C VAL A 466 -17.52 18.08 8.84
N GLU A 467 -18.23 17.20 9.58
CA GLU A 467 -19.09 16.17 9.00
C GLU A 467 -20.17 16.78 8.09
N LYS A 468 -20.81 17.86 8.55
CA LYS A 468 -21.82 18.59 7.75
C LYS A 468 -21.24 19.16 6.45
N GLN A 469 -20.03 19.70 6.48
CA GLN A 469 -19.35 20.22 5.28
C GLN A 469 -19.00 19.11 4.30
N ILE A 470 -18.43 18.00 4.78
CA ILE A 470 -18.11 16.83 3.95
C ILE A 470 -19.39 16.28 3.30
N LYS A 471 -20.47 16.12 4.05
CA LYS A 471 -21.78 15.71 3.50
C LYS A 471 -22.31 16.66 2.42
N ALA A 472 -22.11 17.97 2.59
CA ALA A 472 -22.50 18.95 1.58
C ALA A 472 -21.68 18.80 0.29
N ILE A 473 -20.38 18.57 0.39
CA ILE A 473 -19.50 18.31 -0.76
C ILE A 473 -19.96 17.02 -1.48
N ALA A 474 -20.23 15.95 -0.73
CA ALA A 474 -20.70 14.68 -1.29
C ALA A 474 -22.01 14.85 -2.07
N ASN A 475 -22.98 15.55 -1.49
CA ASN A 475 -24.28 15.79 -2.13
C ASN A 475 -24.15 16.69 -3.38
N ARG A 476 -23.24 17.68 -3.35
CA ARG A 476 -22.92 18.53 -4.51
C ARG A 476 -22.34 17.69 -5.65
N ALA A 477 -21.40 16.79 -5.36
CA ALA A 477 -20.78 15.92 -6.35
C ALA A 477 -21.81 14.99 -7.01
N VAL A 478 -22.67 14.35 -6.20
CA VAL A 478 -23.75 13.50 -6.73
C VAL A 478 -24.68 14.31 -7.62
N ALA A 479 -25.14 15.48 -7.18
CA ALA A 479 -26.03 16.32 -7.97
C ALA A 479 -25.43 16.71 -9.34
N ALA A 480 -24.13 17.04 -9.38
CA ALA A 480 -23.42 17.42 -10.60
C ALA A 480 -23.24 16.27 -11.60
N GLN A 481 -23.24 15.02 -11.14
CA GLN A 481 -23.12 13.84 -12.02
C GLN A 481 -24.48 13.23 -12.40
N THR A 482 -25.56 13.60 -11.71
CA THR A 482 -26.93 13.17 -12.04
C THR A 482 -27.70 14.12 -12.96
N GLY A 483 -27.29 15.39 -13.03
CA GLY A 483 -27.91 16.43 -13.86
C GLY A 483 -27.13 16.66 -15.14
#